data_AF-A0A286ETS1-F1
#
_entry.id   AF-A0A286ETS1-F1
#
_cell.length_a   1.000
_cell.length_b   1.000
_cell.length_c   1.000
_cell.angle_alpha   90.00
_cell.angle_beta   90.00
_cell.angle_gamma   90.00
#
_symmetry.space_group_name_H-M   'P 1'
#
loop_
_entity.id
_entity.type
_entity.pdbx_description
1 polymer ?
#
loop_
_entity_poly.entity_id
_entity_poly.type
_entity_poly.pdbx_seq_one_letter_code
_entity_poly.pdbx_strand_id
1 'polypeptide(L)'
;MFSEDDLKDTPPVVIGAIACGVAPIPFLLTYSAIFLMHGTVFPVDPPDITNSRLGEAFAGVVALVYLVAIIVSIGWFLSQRRRWFFLLGQLLSLVVAVDFLLDTSSGDPEVPLMLVITTFGAIVMGLLPASYHWVHDWRFEQQEANDKVTSRRKSRRAAAEPAAEEPLADLSLLESVGGSPIDPNPNA
;
A
#
# COMPACT_ATOMS: atom_id res chain seq x y z
N MET A 1 -7.51 -8.65 -10.14
CA MET A 1 -7.44 -9.71 -11.16
C MET A 1 -6.37 -9.24 -12.13
N PHE A 2 -5.23 -9.92 -12.19
CA PHE A 2 -4.15 -9.58 -13.14
C PHE A 2 -4.55 -10.08 -14.52
N SER A 3 -4.39 -9.26 -15.55
CA SER A 3 -4.58 -9.70 -16.93
C SER A 3 -3.34 -10.51 -17.37
N GLU A 4 -3.49 -11.43 -18.34
CA GLU A 4 -2.35 -12.19 -18.87
C GLU A 4 -1.28 -11.28 -19.48
N ASP A 5 -1.68 -10.11 -19.96
CA ASP A 5 -0.79 -9.10 -20.51
C ASP A 5 0.09 -8.45 -19.42
N ASP A 6 -0.47 -8.19 -18.22
CA ASP A 6 0.31 -7.63 -17.10
C ASP A 6 1.46 -8.56 -16.65
N LEU A 7 1.28 -9.88 -16.80
CA LEU A 7 2.29 -10.86 -16.43
C LEU A 7 3.46 -10.90 -17.43
N LYS A 8 3.21 -10.62 -18.72
CA LYS A 8 4.25 -10.54 -19.75
C LYS A 8 5.17 -9.34 -19.56
N ASP A 9 4.62 -8.23 -19.07
CA ASP A 9 5.37 -7.00 -18.87
C ASP A 9 6.14 -6.98 -17.54
N THR A 10 5.90 -7.96 -16.66
CA THR A 10 6.59 -8.04 -15.37
C THR A 10 8.05 -8.50 -15.55
N PRO A 11 9.05 -7.73 -15.06
CA PRO A 11 10.45 -8.11 -15.20
C PRO A 11 10.75 -9.46 -14.52
N PRO A 12 11.58 -10.34 -15.11
CA PRO A 12 11.92 -11.65 -14.54
C PRO A 12 12.49 -11.57 -13.12
N VAL A 13 13.20 -10.47 -12.83
CA VAL A 13 13.77 -10.19 -11.51
C VAL A 13 12.68 -9.99 -10.44
N VAL A 14 11.56 -9.36 -10.79
CA VAL A 14 10.43 -9.17 -9.87
C VAL A 14 9.74 -10.51 -9.61
N ILE A 15 9.55 -11.31 -10.66
CA ILE A 15 8.99 -12.67 -10.54
C ILE A 15 9.89 -13.53 -9.65
N GLY A 16 11.20 -13.50 -9.88
CA GLY A 16 12.18 -14.23 -9.07
C GLY A 16 12.19 -13.76 -7.61
N ALA A 17 12.15 -12.45 -7.37
CA ALA A 17 12.04 -11.91 -6.01
C ALA A 17 10.81 -12.44 -5.28
N ILE A 18 9.66 -12.49 -5.96
CA ILE A 18 8.40 -12.99 -5.40
C ILE A 18 8.47 -14.51 -5.18
N ALA A 19 8.98 -15.26 -6.15
CA ALA A 19 9.15 -16.72 -6.03
C ALA A 19 10.01 -17.07 -4.80
N CYS A 20 11.11 -16.34 -4.60
CA CYS A 20 11.93 -16.46 -3.40
C CYS A 20 11.16 -16.04 -2.13
N GLY A 21 10.42 -14.94 -2.18
CA GLY A 21 9.66 -14.42 -1.04
C GLY A 21 8.44 -15.26 -0.62
N VAL A 22 7.94 -16.12 -1.52
CA VAL A 22 6.85 -17.08 -1.27
C VAL A 22 7.35 -18.34 -0.56
N ALA A 23 8.64 -18.67 -0.64
CA ALA A 23 9.20 -19.90 -0.07
C ALA A 23 8.86 -20.14 1.42
N PRO A 24 8.78 -19.13 2.31
CA PRO A 24 8.38 -19.32 3.71
C PRO A 24 6.89 -19.64 3.92
N ILE A 25 6.01 -19.39 2.93
CA ILE A 25 4.55 -19.46 3.11
C ILE A 25 4.06 -20.86 3.54
N PRO A 26 4.46 -21.98 2.89
CA PRO A 26 4.00 -23.31 3.29
C PRO A 26 4.40 -23.66 4.72
N PHE A 27 5.60 -23.26 5.14
CA PHE A 27 6.09 -23.48 6.51
C PHE A 27 5.25 -22.68 7.51
N LEU A 28 5.07 -21.39 7.30
CA LEU A 28 4.28 -20.54 8.21
C LEU A 28 2.83 -20.99 8.32
N LEU A 29 2.23 -21.43 7.20
CA LEU A 29 0.89 -21.98 7.20
C LEU A 29 0.81 -23.28 8.03
N THR A 30 1.76 -24.18 7.83
CA THR A 30 1.82 -25.46 8.56
C THR A 30 2.06 -25.22 10.05
N TYR A 31 3.06 -24.42 10.42
CA TYR A 31 3.39 -24.11 11.81
C TYR A 31 2.26 -23.34 12.51
N SER A 32 1.64 -22.36 11.85
CA SER A 32 0.50 -21.64 12.45
C SER A 32 -0.66 -22.59 12.74
N ALA A 33 -0.99 -23.50 11.82
CA ALA A 33 -2.04 -24.48 12.03
C ALA A 33 -1.70 -25.47 13.17
N ILE A 34 -0.48 -26.02 13.19
CA ILE A 34 -0.04 -26.96 14.22
C ILE A 34 -0.04 -26.30 15.59
N PHE A 35 0.58 -25.13 15.75
CA PHE A 35 0.66 -24.45 17.04
C PHE A 35 -0.70 -23.99 17.57
N LEU A 36 -1.59 -23.54 16.68
CA LEU A 36 -2.97 -23.25 17.07
C LEU A 36 -3.69 -24.51 17.54
N MET A 37 -3.54 -25.63 16.82
CA MET A 37 -4.16 -26.91 17.20
C MET A 37 -3.58 -27.45 18.52
N HIS A 38 -2.27 -27.38 18.74
CA HIS A 38 -1.64 -27.81 20.00
C HIS A 38 -2.08 -26.95 21.19
N GLY A 39 -2.16 -25.63 20.99
CA GLY A 39 -2.59 -24.71 22.03
C GLY A 39 -4.10 -24.77 22.37
N THR A 40 -4.95 -25.32 21.49
CA THR A 40 -6.41 -25.23 21.64
C THR A 40 -7.18 -26.57 21.61
N VAL A 41 -6.81 -27.51 20.73
CA VAL A 41 -7.60 -28.74 20.46
C VAL A 41 -6.90 -29.98 21.00
N PHE A 42 -5.62 -30.15 20.70
CA PHE A 42 -4.83 -31.34 21.03
C PHE A 42 -3.62 -30.96 21.87
N PRO A 43 -3.79 -30.74 23.18
CA PRO A 43 -2.68 -30.36 24.02
C PRO A 43 -1.60 -31.44 24.03
N VAL A 44 -0.38 -31.07 23.66
CA VAL A 44 0.80 -31.93 23.72
C VAL A 44 1.48 -31.70 25.08
N ASP A 45 1.74 -32.78 25.82
CA ASP A 45 2.55 -32.76 27.03
C ASP A 45 3.84 -33.55 26.77
N PRO A 46 5.04 -32.97 26.99
CA PRO A 46 5.30 -31.60 27.42
C PRO A 46 5.14 -30.57 26.27
N PRO A 47 4.83 -29.29 26.57
CA PRO A 47 4.78 -28.22 25.57
C PRO A 47 6.15 -28.01 24.92
N ASP A 48 6.19 -28.02 23.59
CA ASP A 48 7.43 -28.18 22.81
C ASP A 48 8.29 -26.90 22.76
N ILE A 49 7.66 -25.71 22.70
CA ILE A 49 8.39 -24.46 22.44
C ILE A 49 8.22 -23.42 23.55
N THR A 50 7.03 -23.27 24.11
CA THR A 50 6.70 -22.13 24.99
C THR A 50 6.44 -22.50 26.44
N ASN A 51 6.79 -23.73 26.84
CA ASN A 51 6.57 -24.28 28.19
C ASN A 51 5.10 -24.22 28.69
N SER A 52 4.16 -23.85 27.83
CA SER A 52 2.75 -23.60 28.17
C SER A 52 1.86 -23.61 26.93
N ARG A 53 0.63 -24.10 27.09
CA ARG A 53 -0.40 -24.19 26.02
C ARG A 53 -0.77 -22.83 25.42
N LEU A 54 -0.87 -21.80 26.27
CA LEU A 54 -1.17 -20.44 25.83
C LEU A 54 -0.03 -19.85 25.00
N GLY A 55 1.21 -20.17 25.34
CA GLY A 55 2.36 -19.76 24.55
C GLY A 55 2.34 -20.37 23.15
N GLU A 56 1.94 -21.65 23.02
CA GLU A 56 1.88 -22.32 21.72
C GLU A 56 0.78 -21.71 20.86
N ALA A 57 -0.41 -21.50 21.42
CA ALA A 57 -1.49 -20.79 20.73
C ALA A 57 -1.03 -19.40 20.26
N PHE A 58 -0.33 -18.65 21.12
CA PHE A 58 0.19 -17.34 20.78
C PHE A 58 1.25 -17.39 19.67
N ALA A 59 2.17 -18.36 19.72
CA ALA A 59 3.15 -18.57 18.66
C ALA A 59 2.47 -18.87 17.31
N GLY A 60 1.39 -19.68 17.32
CA GLY A 60 0.58 -19.93 16.15
C GLY A 60 -0.09 -18.68 15.58
N VAL A 61 -0.64 -17.82 16.44
CA VAL A 61 -1.20 -16.51 16.03
C VAL A 61 -0.12 -15.59 15.44
N VAL A 62 1.06 -15.53 16.06
CA VAL A 62 2.18 -14.72 15.55
C VAL A 62 2.60 -15.20 14.16
N ALA A 63 2.73 -16.53 13.96
CA ALA A 63 3.03 -17.12 12.66
C ALA A 63 1.95 -16.80 11.62
N LEU A 64 0.67 -16.82 12.01
CA LEU A 64 -0.45 -16.46 11.14
C LEU A 64 -0.43 -14.97 10.74
N VAL A 65 -0.18 -14.07 11.70
CA VAL A 65 -0.03 -12.63 11.43
C VAL A 65 1.13 -12.40 10.48
N TYR A 66 2.24 -13.12 10.67
CA TYR A 66 3.40 -13.02 9.82
C TYR A 66 3.12 -13.51 8.38
N LEU A 67 2.41 -14.62 8.24
CA LEU A 67 1.93 -15.12 6.95
C LEU A 67 1.09 -14.07 6.21
N VAL A 68 0.12 -13.45 6.90
CA VAL A 68 -0.73 -12.40 6.32
C VAL A 68 0.11 -11.19 5.92
N ALA A 69 1.07 -10.78 6.76
CA ALA A 69 1.97 -9.67 6.46
C ALA A 69 2.81 -9.94 5.20
N ILE A 70 3.34 -11.16 5.02
CA ILE A 70 4.06 -11.56 3.81
C ILE A 70 3.16 -11.46 2.58
N ILE A 71 1.96 -12.06 2.61
CA ILE A 71 1.01 -12.03 1.48
C ILE A 71 0.66 -10.60 1.09
N VAL A 72 0.35 -9.73 2.07
CA VAL A 72 0.04 -8.32 1.84
C VAL A 72 1.25 -7.59 1.25
N SER A 73 2.45 -7.86 1.77
CA SER A 73 3.68 -7.22 1.26
C SER A 73 3.98 -7.62 -0.19
N ILE A 74 3.77 -8.89 -0.56
CA ILE A 74 3.88 -9.38 -1.93
C ILE A 74 2.83 -8.72 -2.82
N GLY A 75 1.57 -8.67 -2.37
CA GLY A 75 0.50 -7.99 -3.09
C GLY A 75 0.80 -6.51 -3.35
N TRP A 76 1.39 -5.81 -2.39
CA TRP A 76 1.82 -4.41 -2.58
C TRP A 76 3.01 -4.24 -3.51
N PHE A 77 3.93 -5.20 -3.52
CA PHE A 77 5.06 -5.19 -4.44
C PHE A 77 4.59 -5.47 -5.88
N LEU A 78 3.71 -6.47 -6.06
CA LEU A 78 3.03 -6.77 -7.33
C LEU A 78 2.18 -5.61 -7.84
N SER A 79 1.50 -4.89 -6.95
CA SER A 79 0.68 -3.73 -7.31
C SER A 79 1.50 -2.48 -7.63
N GLN A 80 2.83 -2.57 -7.74
CA GLN A 80 3.77 -1.46 -7.98
C GLN A 80 3.62 -0.28 -7.00
N ARG A 81 2.91 -0.45 -5.88
CA ARG A 81 2.63 0.64 -4.94
C ARG A 81 3.87 0.97 -4.13
N ARG A 82 4.40 -0.03 -3.41
CA ARG A 82 5.48 0.16 -2.43
C ARG A 82 6.31 -1.12 -2.28
N ARG A 83 7.55 -1.10 -2.78
CA ARG A 83 8.52 -2.22 -2.60
C ARG A 83 9.09 -2.34 -1.18
N TRP A 84 9.16 -1.24 -0.44
CA TRP A 84 9.89 -1.22 0.83
C TRP A 84 9.28 -2.11 1.90
N PHE A 85 7.96 -2.34 1.87
CA PHE A 85 7.31 -3.27 2.80
C PHE A 85 7.73 -4.72 2.54
N PHE A 86 7.86 -5.11 1.27
CA PHE A 86 8.37 -6.42 0.89
C PHE A 86 9.83 -6.57 1.34
N LEU A 87 10.70 -5.61 1.03
CA LEU A 87 12.10 -5.64 1.44
C LEU A 87 12.29 -5.67 2.96
N LEU A 88 11.50 -4.89 3.70
CA LEU A 88 11.53 -4.87 5.16
C LEU A 88 11.07 -6.22 5.73
N GLY A 89 10.02 -6.80 5.17
CA GLY A 89 9.54 -8.13 5.55
C GLY A 89 10.58 -9.22 5.30
N GLN A 90 11.23 -9.22 4.13
CA GLN A 90 12.30 -10.18 3.83
C GLN A 90 13.53 -9.96 4.72
N LEU A 91 13.88 -8.72 5.04
CA LEU A 91 14.97 -8.42 5.97
C LEU A 91 14.67 -8.94 7.38
N LEU A 92 13.44 -8.77 7.86
CA LEU A 92 13.01 -9.32 9.15
C LEU A 92 13.05 -10.85 9.13
N SER A 93 12.55 -11.49 8.06
CA SER A 93 12.67 -12.94 7.87
C SER A 93 14.13 -13.38 7.92
N LEU A 94 15.03 -12.66 7.27
CA LEU A 94 16.45 -12.99 7.21
C LEU A 94 17.08 -12.94 8.60
N VAL A 95 16.80 -11.89 9.38
CA VAL A 95 17.31 -11.77 10.75
C VAL A 95 16.83 -12.95 11.62
N VAL A 96 15.54 -13.27 11.56
CA VAL A 96 14.96 -14.40 12.32
C VAL A 96 15.55 -15.74 11.86
N ALA A 97 15.71 -15.93 10.55
CA ALA A 97 16.27 -17.16 10.00
C ALA A 97 17.75 -17.34 10.37
N VAL A 98 18.54 -16.26 10.39
CA VAL A 98 19.93 -16.30 10.87
C VAL A 98 20.00 -16.59 12.36
N ASP A 99 19.12 -16.01 13.16
CA ASP A 99 19.03 -16.29 14.61
C ASP A 99 18.77 -17.79 14.85
N PHE A 100 17.77 -18.37 14.18
CA PHE A 100 17.49 -19.81 14.25
C PHE A 100 18.62 -20.68 13.71
N LEU A 101 19.36 -20.22 12.69
CA LEU A 101 20.48 -20.98 12.14
C LEU A 101 21.68 -21.03 13.11
N LEU A 102 21.85 -19.99 13.92
CA LEU A 102 22.93 -19.88 14.91
C LEU A 102 22.57 -20.51 16.26
N ASP A 103 21.27 -20.64 16.55
CA ASP A 103 20.81 -21.28 17.76
C ASP A 103 20.91 -22.81 17.67
N THR A 104 21.89 -23.37 18.38
CA THR A 104 22.14 -24.82 18.42
C THR A 104 21.07 -25.62 19.16
N SER A 105 20.12 -24.95 19.83
CA SER A 105 18.96 -25.60 20.46
C SER A 105 17.74 -25.71 19.53
N SER A 106 17.78 -25.02 18.39
CA SER A 106 16.67 -24.89 17.45
C SER A 106 16.68 -25.97 16.35
N GLY A 107 16.56 -27.25 16.73
CA GLY A 107 16.31 -28.35 15.79
C GLY A 107 17.29 -28.49 14.61
N ASP A 108 16.82 -29.05 13.50
CA ASP A 108 17.65 -29.29 12.30
C ASP A 108 17.90 -27.98 11.51
N PRO A 109 19.15 -27.72 11.07
CA PRO A 109 19.53 -26.46 10.44
C PRO A 109 19.02 -26.28 9.01
N GLU A 110 18.42 -27.32 8.41
CA GLU A 110 17.99 -27.31 7.01
C GLU A 110 16.90 -26.26 6.75
N VAL A 111 15.91 -26.14 7.64
CA VAL A 111 14.80 -25.19 7.48
C VAL A 111 15.27 -23.74 7.62
N PRO A 112 16.01 -23.35 8.69
CA PRO A 112 16.58 -22.01 8.79
C PRO A 112 17.51 -21.68 7.63
N LEU A 113 18.33 -22.61 7.16
CA LEU A 113 19.23 -22.40 6.03
C LEU A 113 18.45 -22.08 4.74
N MET A 114 17.39 -22.82 4.43
CA MET A 114 16.53 -22.56 3.27
C MET A 114 15.84 -21.20 3.38
N LEU A 115 15.41 -20.81 4.58
CA LEU A 115 14.86 -19.47 4.82
C LEU A 115 15.90 -18.38 4.58
N VAL A 116 17.14 -18.54 5.05
CA VAL A 116 18.23 -17.60 4.80
C VAL A 116 18.47 -17.43 3.29
N ILE A 117 18.63 -18.54 2.56
CA ILE A 117 18.90 -18.50 1.12
C ILE A 117 17.77 -17.81 0.36
N THR A 118 16.53 -18.16 0.64
CA THR A 118 15.36 -17.65 -0.09
C THR A 118 15.07 -16.19 0.25
N THR A 119 15.15 -15.79 1.51
CA THR A 119 14.94 -14.40 1.93
C THR A 119 16.06 -13.49 1.44
N PHE A 120 17.32 -13.95 1.49
CA PHE A 120 18.45 -13.23 0.90
C PHE A 120 18.27 -13.07 -0.61
N GLY A 121 17.90 -14.14 -1.33
CA GLY A 121 17.59 -14.09 -2.75
C GLY A 121 16.49 -13.09 -3.08
N ALA A 122 15.41 -13.08 -2.29
CA ALA A 122 14.31 -12.13 -2.44
C ALA A 122 14.76 -10.67 -2.25
N ILE A 123 15.63 -10.40 -1.27
CA ILE A 123 16.20 -9.06 -1.03
C ILE A 123 17.08 -8.65 -2.20
N VAL A 124 18.02 -9.51 -2.63
CA VAL A 124 18.94 -9.20 -3.73
C VAL A 124 18.15 -8.88 -4.99
N MET A 125 17.20 -9.72 -5.37
CA MET A 125 16.37 -9.47 -6.54
C MET A 125 15.48 -8.24 -6.37
N GLY A 126 14.91 -8.02 -5.18
CA GLY A 126 14.09 -6.85 -4.88
C GLY A 126 14.86 -5.52 -4.92
N LEU A 127 16.18 -5.54 -4.67
CA LEU A 127 17.06 -4.37 -4.71
C LEU A 127 17.63 -4.06 -6.11
N LEU A 128 17.55 -4.99 -7.06
CA LEU A 128 18.07 -4.77 -8.40
C LEU A 128 17.38 -3.59 -9.11
N PRO A 129 18.09 -2.87 -10.01
CA PRO A 129 17.56 -1.70 -10.69
C PRO A 129 16.25 -1.96 -11.45
N ALA A 130 16.11 -3.15 -12.05
CA ALA A 130 14.89 -3.54 -12.77
C ALA A 130 13.64 -3.53 -11.86
N SER A 131 13.78 -3.98 -10.61
CA SER A 131 12.71 -3.92 -9.59
C SER A 131 12.39 -2.47 -9.19
N TYR A 132 13.40 -1.59 -9.18
CA TYR A 132 13.19 -0.17 -8.91
C TYR A 132 12.41 0.52 -10.03
N HIS A 133 12.85 0.35 -11.28
CA HIS A 133 12.21 0.95 -12.45
C HIS A 133 10.76 0.49 -12.59
N TRP A 134 10.49 -0.80 -12.36
CA TRP A 134 9.13 -1.35 -12.33
C TRP A 134 8.15 -0.58 -11.43
N VAL A 135 8.58 -0.20 -10.23
CA VAL A 135 7.74 0.55 -9.28
C VAL A 135 7.70 2.04 -9.60
N HIS A 136 8.76 2.57 -10.18
CA HIS A 136 8.92 4.01 -10.44
C HIS A 136 8.16 4.44 -11.70
N ASP A 137 8.26 3.67 -12.77
CA ASP A 137 7.65 3.98 -14.07
C ASP A 137 6.13 4.02 -13.95
N TRP A 138 5.54 3.06 -13.23
CA TRP A 138 4.11 3.06 -12.91
C TRP A 138 3.63 4.31 -12.15
N ARG A 139 4.45 4.85 -11.24
CA ARG A 139 4.08 6.06 -10.49
C ARG A 139 4.02 7.27 -11.40
N PHE A 140 4.92 7.36 -12.38
CA PHE A 140 4.88 8.45 -13.35
C PHE A 140 3.65 8.35 -14.24
N GLU A 141 3.31 7.17 -14.74
CA GLU A 141 2.11 6.94 -15.54
C GLU A 141 0.83 7.32 -14.77
N GLN A 142 0.75 6.94 -13.50
CA GLN A 142 -0.35 7.34 -12.60
C GLN A 142 -0.44 8.86 -12.42
N GLN A 143 0.70 9.54 -12.24
CA GLN A 143 0.74 11.00 -12.09
C GLN A 143 0.27 11.69 -13.36
N GLU A 144 0.78 11.28 -14.52
CA GLU A 144 0.39 11.86 -15.80
C GLU A 144 -1.10 11.65 -16.11
N ALA A 145 -1.63 10.46 -15.81
CA ALA A 145 -3.06 10.18 -15.94
C ALA A 145 -3.91 11.08 -15.03
N ASN A 146 -3.48 11.29 -13.78
CA ASN A 146 -4.18 12.15 -12.83
C ASN A 146 -4.12 13.63 -13.27
N ASP A 147 -3.00 14.09 -13.79
CA ASP A 147 -2.81 15.45 -14.32
C ASP A 147 -3.68 15.72 -15.55
N LYS A 148 -3.85 14.73 -16.44
CA LYS A 148 -4.79 14.80 -17.57
C LYS A 148 -6.25 14.91 -17.11
N VAL A 149 -6.63 14.22 -16.03
CA VAL A 149 -7.99 14.29 -15.48
C VAL A 149 -8.25 15.63 -14.81
N THR A 150 -7.30 16.12 -14.02
CA THR A 150 -7.42 17.42 -13.31
C THR A 150 -7.43 18.60 -14.28
N SER A 151 -6.57 18.58 -15.32
CA SER A 151 -6.58 19.60 -16.38
C SER A 151 -7.91 19.62 -17.15
N ARG A 152 -8.45 18.47 -17.57
CA ARG A 152 -9.77 18.39 -18.22
C ARG A 152 -10.90 18.94 -17.33
N ARG A 153 -10.87 18.65 -16.02
CA ARG A 153 -11.85 19.20 -15.06
C ARG A 153 -11.73 20.72 -14.95
N LYS A 154 -10.50 21.26 -14.89
CA LYS A 154 -10.25 22.70 -14.83
C LYS A 154 -10.75 23.41 -16.09
N SER A 155 -10.46 22.88 -17.28
CA SER A 155 -10.95 23.44 -18.55
C SER A 155 -12.48 23.40 -18.66
N ARG A 156 -13.12 22.30 -18.23
CA ARG A 156 -14.59 22.23 -18.18
C ARG A 156 -15.20 23.24 -17.21
N ARG A 157 -14.58 23.46 -16.06
CA ARG A 157 -15.05 24.45 -15.08
C ARG A 157 -14.92 25.87 -15.61
N ALA A 158 -13.80 26.20 -16.26
CA ALA A 158 -13.59 27.51 -16.88
C ALA A 158 -14.56 27.78 -18.05
N ALA A 159 -14.95 26.74 -18.80
CA ALA A 159 -15.95 26.86 -19.87
C ALA A 159 -17.41 26.91 -19.36
N ALA A 160 -17.67 26.43 -18.14
CA ALA A 160 -18.98 26.41 -17.51
C ALA A 160 -19.21 27.58 -16.55
N GLU A 161 -18.20 28.41 -16.31
CA GLU A 161 -18.32 29.70 -15.64
C GLU A 161 -18.73 30.70 -16.74
N PRO A 162 -20.04 30.99 -16.94
CA PRO A 162 -20.41 32.05 -17.85
C PRO A 162 -19.69 33.31 -17.39
N ALA A 163 -19.09 34.03 -18.33
CA ALA A 163 -18.56 35.37 -18.10
C ALA A 163 -19.65 36.14 -17.35
N ALA A 164 -19.45 36.32 -16.05
CA ALA A 164 -20.30 37.18 -15.25
C ALA A 164 -20.24 38.54 -15.95
N GLU A 165 -21.38 38.88 -16.52
CA GLU A 165 -21.61 40.05 -17.34
C GLU A 165 -20.94 41.26 -16.70
N GLU A 166 -20.19 42.01 -17.52
CA GLU A 166 -19.80 43.37 -17.16
C GLU A 166 -21.06 44.09 -16.66
N PRO A 167 -21.05 44.72 -15.47
CA PRO A 167 -22.11 45.67 -15.14
C PRO A 167 -21.91 46.90 -16.04
N LEU A 168 -22.51 46.83 -17.23
CA LEU A 168 -22.67 47.97 -18.13
C LEU A 168 -23.53 49.02 -17.42
N ALA A 169 -22.84 50.10 -17.05
CA ALA A 169 -23.21 51.49 -17.28
C ALA A 169 -24.52 52.06 -16.67
N ASP A 170 -24.34 53.23 -16.07
CA ASP A 170 -25.20 54.41 -16.20
C ASP A 170 -26.68 54.27 -15.85
N LEU A 171 -26.97 54.42 -14.55
CA LEU A 171 -28.30 54.87 -14.08
C LEU A 171 -28.24 56.12 -13.19
N SER A 172 -27.08 56.76 -13.03
CA SER A 172 -26.93 57.97 -12.20
C SER A 172 -27.17 59.29 -12.94
N LEU A 173 -27.52 59.27 -14.23
CA LEU A 173 -27.65 60.48 -15.07
C LEU A 173 -29.07 60.89 -15.46
N LEU A 174 -30.12 60.23 -14.94
CA LEU A 174 -31.51 60.48 -15.37
C LEU A 174 -32.51 60.91 -14.28
N GLU A 175 -32.06 61.33 -13.09
CA GLU A 175 -32.96 61.66 -11.96
C GLU A 175 -32.83 63.10 -11.41
N SER A 176 -32.54 64.10 -12.25
CA SER A 176 -32.44 65.52 -11.81
C SER A 176 -33.27 66.52 -12.65
N VAL A 177 -34.26 66.05 -13.41
CA VAL A 177 -35.19 66.92 -14.14
C VAL A 177 -36.62 66.63 -13.69
N GLY A 178 -37.06 67.39 -12.70
CA GLY A 178 -38.45 67.43 -12.20
C GLY A 178 -38.44 68.24 -10.91
N GLY A 179 -38.69 69.54 -10.95
CA GLY A 179 -39.98 70.10 -11.32
C GLY A 179 -40.64 70.59 -10.04
N SER A 180 -40.46 71.88 -9.77
CA SER A 180 -41.05 72.60 -8.65
C SER A 180 -42.58 72.56 -8.67
N PRO A 181 -43.25 72.50 -7.51
CA PRO A 181 -44.53 73.15 -7.33
C PRO A 181 -44.41 74.31 -6.34
N ILE A 182 -44.75 75.48 -6.86
CA ILE A 182 -45.20 76.67 -6.15
C ILE A 182 -46.41 76.30 -5.28
N ASP A 183 -46.46 76.80 -4.04
CA ASP A 183 -47.67 77.47 -3.57
C ASP A 183 -47.35 78.56 -2.52
N PRO A 184 -48.12 79.66 -2.49
CA PRO A 184 -47.81 80.91 -1.83
C PRO A 184 -48.38 80.95 -0.41
N ASN A 185 -47.71 81.67 0.49
CA ASN A 185 -48.37 82.18 1.68
C ASN A 185 -48.25 83.71 1.72
N PRO A 186 -49.34 84.46 1.47
CA PRO A 186 -49.44 85.85 1.83
C PRO A 186 -50.08 85.95 3.22
N ASN A 187 -49.27 86.34 4.22
CA ASN A 187 -49.63 86.70 5.59
C ASN A 187 -49.73 85.57 6.63
N ALA A 188 -48.65 85.37 7.40
CA ALA A 188 -48.66 85.13 8.85
C ALA A 188 -47.28 85.48 9.43
#